data_AF-W6TUY3-F1
#
_entry.id   AF-W6TUY3-F1
#
_cell.length_a   1.000
_cell.length_b   1.000
_cell.length_c   1.000
_cell.angle_alpha   90.00
_cell.angle_beta   90.00
_cell.angle_gamma   90.00
#
_symmetry.space_group_name_H-M   'P 1'
#
loop_
_entity.id
_entity.type
_entity.pdbx_description
1 polymer ?
#
loop_
_entity_poly.entity_id
_entity_poly.type
_entity_poly.pdbx_seq_one_letter_code
_entity_poly.pdbx_strand_id
1 'polypeptide(L)'
;MTKAEIYQEIRDISPTWSGEAQELVENLEEFENDELLQDLDDVYQEWSRKENDDSVQQCVSLFDVILQAIFNHGDPSVIPHLLKYVPSDDYYEDAVVMEDYSSEPLCNGIVDANYFGEAYIPALLSCIHELVPRAMVHAKSFLSSMAYDNANIFILTNPLIRNIYLAEKYAFKKLLEYSIDDIKEELEEYKKKSEEQTVLMISESLDRISCVRQEFLKICEQ
;
A
#
# COMPACT_ATOMS: atom_id res chain seq x y z
N MET A 1 25.73 -12.44 -4.78
CA MET A 1 26.58 -11.33 -5.31
C MET A 1 26.76 -10.28 -4.22
N THR A 2 27.66 -9.29 -4.34
CA THR A 2 27.61 -8.14 -3.41
C THR A 2 26.43 -7.23 -3.74
N LYS A 3 25.89 -6.54 -2.73
CA LYS A 3 24.77 -5.60 -2.91
C LYS A 3 25.04 -4.55 -3.99
N ALA A 4 26.26 -4.00 -4.01
CA ALA A 4 26.68 -3.01 -5.00
C ALA A 4 26.72 -3.58 -6.44
N GLU A 5 27.14 -4.84 -6.61
CA GLU A 5 27.11 -5.51 -7.92
C GLU A 5 25.67 -5.72 -8.39
N ILE A 6 24.77 -6.16 -7.51
CA ILE A 6 23.35 -6.34 -7.83
C ILE A 6 22.73 -5.01 -8.27
N TYR A 7 22.97 -3.94 -7.51
CA TYR A 7 22.44 -2.61 -7.83
C TYR A 7 22.97 -2.05 -9.15
N GLN A 8 24.24 -2.29 -9.45
CA GLN A 8 24.80 -1.89 -10.74
C GLN A 8 24.17 -2.69 -11.88
N GLU A 9 23.98 -4.00 -11.71
CA GLU A 9 23.36 -4.85 -12.72
C GLU A 9 21.92 -4.42 -13.03
N ILE A 10 21.11 -4.14 -12.01
CA ILE A 10 19.74 -3.62 -12.18
C ILE A 10 19.74 -2.31 -12.99
N ARG A 11 20.70 -1.41 -12.71
CA ARG A 11 20.82 -0.13 -13.42
C ARG A 11 21.28 -0.30 -14.87
N ASP A 12 22.11 -1.30 -15.15
CA ASP A 12 22.64 -1.57 -16.48
C ASP A 12 21.58 -2.20 -17.40
N ILE A 13 20.64 -2.97 -16.84
CA ILE A 13 19.53 -3.60 -17.59
C ILE A 13 18.25 -2.75 -17.61
N SER A 14 18.23 -1.60 -16.94
CA SER A 14 17.10 -0.67 -16.91
C SER A 14 16.72 -0.16 -18.32
N PRO A 15 15.41 -0.02 -18.66
CA PRO A 15 14.24 -0.31 -17.84
C PRO A 15 14.04 -1.80 -17.59
N THR A 16 13.82 -2.16 -16.33
CA THR A 16 13.42 -3.52 -15.92
C THR A 16 12.44 -3.44 -14.74
N TRP A 17 11.87 -4.58 -14.38
CA TRP A 17 11.00 -4.74 -13.22
C TRP A 17 11.27 -6.10 -12.57
N SER A 18 10.81 -6.25 -11.33
CA SER A 18 11.12 -7.36 -10.44
C SER A 18 10.84 -8.76 -11.02
N GLY A 19 9.82 -8.92 -11.87
CA GLY A 19 9.55 -10.21 -12.53
C GLY A 19 10.43 -10.52 -13.74
N GLU A 20 11.14 -9.54 -14.30
CA GLU A 20 12.22 -9.77 -15.29
C GLU A 20 13.59 -9.97 -14.62
N ALA A 21 13.74 -9.46 -13.39
CA ALA A 21 14.96 -9.49 -12.61
C ALA A 21 14.91 -10.49 -11.43
N GLN A 22 14.20 -11.62 -11.58
CA GLN A 22 13.93 -12.56 -10.48
C GLN A 22 15.20 -13.04 -9.77
N GLU A 23 16.27 -13.38 -10.50
CA GLU A 23 17.54 -13.80 -9.89
C GLU A 23 18.16 -12.67 -9.04
N LEU A 24 18.00 -11.41 -9.45
CA LEU A 24 18.50 -10.26 -8.70
C LEU A 24 17.65 -9.99 -7.45
N VAL A 25 16.33 -10.21 -7.52
CA VAL A 25 15.42 -10.19 -6.36
C VAL A 25 15.85 -11.26 -5.35
N GLU A 26 15.99 -12.52 -5.79
CA GLU A 26 16.40 -13.64 -4.93
C GLU A 26 17.77 -13.38 -4.26
N ASN A 27 18.70 -12.76 -4.97
CA ASN A 27 19.99 -12.36 -4.40
C ASN A 27 19.85 -11.23 -3.35
N LEU A 28 18.86 -10.34 -3.48
CA LEU A 28 18.59 -9.29 -2.48
C LEU A 28 17.89 -9.81 -1.23
N GLU A 29 17.16 -10.92 -1.32
CA GLU A 29 16.54 -11.57 -0.18
C GLU A 29 17.56 -12.15 0.82
N GLU A 30 18.85 -12.20 0.47
CA GLU A 30 19.91 -12.58 1.40
C GLU A 30 20.24 -11.45 2.42
N PHE A 31 19.75 -10.23 2.21
CA PHE A 31 20.02 -9.06 3.06
C PHE A 31 18.83 -8.74 3.98
N GLU A 32 19.12 -8.26 5.19
CA GLU A 32 18.07 -7.95 6.18
C GLU A 32 17.19 -6.77 5.76
N ASN A 33 15.92 -6.79 6.17
CA ASN A 33 14.95 -5.72 5.89
C ASN A 33 15.45 -4.34 6.30
N ASP A 34 16.07 -4.21 7.48
CA ASP A 34 16.60 -2.91 7.95
C ASP A 34 17.63 -2.32 6.97
N GLU A 35 18.45 -3.16 6.34
CA GLU A 35 19.39 -2.71 5.33
C GLU A 35 18.68 -2.31 4.04
N LEU A 36 17.77 -3.16 3.53
CA LEU A 36 17.04 -2.90 2.29
C LEU A 36 16.14 -1.66 2.40
N LEU A 37 15.55 -1.41 3.56
CA LEU A 37 14.74 -0.23 3.84
C LEU A 37 15.58 1.06 3.84
N GLN A 38 16.84 0.99 4.29
CA GLN A 38 17.78 2.10 4.18
C GLN A 38 18.24 2.31 2.73
N ASP A 39 18.47 1.23 1.99
CA ASP A 39 18.82 1.30 0.57
C ASP A 39 17.66 1.92 -0.25
N LEU A 40 16.40 1.57 0.08
CA LEU A 40 15.21 2.15 -0.53
C LEU A 40 15.09 3.67 -0.26
N ASP A 41 15.48 4.11 0.93
CA ASP A 41 15.59 5.54 1.28
C ASP A 41 16.61 6.27 0.43
N ASP A 42 17.80 5.67 0.28
CA ASP A 42 18.86 6.24 -0.51
C ASP A 42 18.45 6.36 -1.99
N VAL A 43 17.76 5.34 -2.52
CA VAL A 43 17.21 5.35 -3.89
C VAL A 43 16.12 6.40 -4.05
N TYR A 44 15.18 6.54 -3.11
CA TYR A 44 14.13 7.55 -3.18
C TYR A 44 14.72 8.97 -3.14
N GLN A 45 15.71 9.20 -2.27
CA GLN A 45 16.43 10.48 -2.21
C GLN A 45 17.27 10.75 -3.47
N GLU A 46 17.88 9.72 -4.05
CA GLU A 46 18.57 9.85 -5.33
C GLU A 46 17.58 10.26 -6.44
N TRP A 47 16.44 9.56 -6.53
CA TRP A 47 15.41 9.78 -7.54
C TRP A 47 14.91 11.23 -7.52
N SER A 48 14.62 11.78 -6.34
CA SER A 48 14.16 13.17 -6.17
C SER A 48 15.08 14.24 -6.78
N ARG A 49 16.34 13.90 -7.07
CA ARG A 49 17.38 14.80 -7.61
C ARG A 49 17.67 14.56 -9.09
N LYS A 50 17.01 13.59 -9.73
CA LYS A 50 17.21 13.27 -11.15
C LYS A 50 16.28 14.10 -12.02
N GLU A 51 16.82 14.53 -13.15
CA GLU A 51 16.08 15.33 -14.14
C GLU A 51 16.06 14.68 -15.53
N ASN A 52 16.85 13.60 -15.74
CA ASN A 52 16.90 12.86 -16.99
C ASN A 52 16.15 11.54 -16.86
N ASP A 53 15.24 11.28 -17.79
CA ASP A 53 14.44 10.06 -17.96
C ASP A 53 15.25 8.77 -17.74
N ASP A 54 16.44 8.62 -18.34
CA ASP A 54 17.26 7.40 -18.18
C ASP A 54 17.64 7.16 -16.71
N SER A 55 18.02 8.23 -16.01
CA SER A 55 18.45 8.16 -14.62
C SER A 55 17.28 8.02 -13.63
N VAL A 56 16.11 8.53 -14.00
CA VAL A 56 14.85 8.29 -13.29
C VAL A 56 14.47 6.82 -13.43
N GLN A 57 14.51 6.28 -14.64
CA GLN A 57 14.17 4.89 -14.92
C GLN A 57 15.06 3.89 -14.18
N GLN A 58 16.35 4.21 -14.03
CA GLN A 58 17.26 3.44 -13.20
C GLN A 58 16.85 3.42 -11.72
N CYS A 59 16.38 4.55 -11.18
CA CYS A 59 15.89 4.63 -9.82
C CYS A 59 14.57 3.87 -9.66
N VAL A 60 13.65 3.99 -10.62
CA VAL A 60 12.38 3.23 -10.67
C VAL A 60 12.66 1.73 -10.62
N SER A 61 13.50 1.23 -11.53
CA SER A 61 13.79 -0.21 -11.65
C SER A 61 14.45 -0.73 -10.36
N LEU A 62 15.36 0.05 -9.78
CA LEU A 62 16.02 -0.31 -8.53
C LEU A 62 15.06 -0.27 -7.33
N PHE A 63 14.19 0.72 -7.27
CA PHE A 63 13.17 0.84 -6.22
C PHE A 63 12.23 -0.37 -6.25
N ASP A 64 11.72 -0.75 -7.43
CA ASP A 64 10.83 -1.91 -7.60
C ASP A 64 11.49 -3.23 -7.19
N VAL A 65 12.74 -3.47 -7.62
CA VAL A 65 13.46 -4.71 -7.29
C VAL A 65 13.78 -4.82 -5.80
N ILE A 66 14.20 -3.73 -5.14
CA ILE A 66 14.42 -3.71 -3.69
C ILE A 66 13.10 -3.92 -2.94
N LEU A 67 12.04 -3.23 -3.36
CA LEU A 67 10.72 -3.32 -2.75
C LEU A 67 10.18 -4.76 -2.82
N GLN A 68 10.33 -5.43 -3.96
CA GLN A 68 9.93 -6.82 -4.11
C GLN A 68 10.69 -7.76 -3.15
N ALA A 69 12.00 -7.57 -2.97
CA ALA A 69 12.78 -8.37 -2.02
C ALA A 69 12.29 -8.16 -0.57
N ILE A 70 11.98 -6.91 -0.19
CA ILE A 70 11.39 -6.59 1.13
C ILE A 70 10.05 -7.34 1.32
N PHE A 71 9.18 -7.34 0.31
CA PHE A 71 7.91 -8.05 0.37
C PHE A 71 8.08 -9.57 0.48
N ASN A 72 9.06 -10.15 -0.21
CA ASN A 72 9.32 -11.59 -0.17
C ASN A 72 9.78 -12.09 1.22
N HIS A 73 10.33 -11.22 2.06
CA HIS A 73 10.61 -11.57 3.47
C HIS A 73 9.35 -11.81 4.31
N GLY A 74 8.18 -11.31 3.89
CA GLY A 74 6.90 -11.54 4.55
C GLY A 74 6.81 -10.96 5.97
N ASP A 75 7.65 -9.97 6.30
CA ASP A 75 7.62 -9.30 7.60
C ASP A 75 6.75 -8.02 7.57
N PRO A 76 5.58 -8.00 8.22
CA PRO A 76 4.70 -6.84 8.23
C PRO A 76 5.28 -5.64 9.02
N SER A 77 6.38 -5.82 9.77
CA SER A 77 7.03 -4.74 10.53
C SER A 77 7.58 -3.62 9.64
N VAL A 78 7.76 -3.89 8.34
CA VAL A 78 8.23 -2.92 7.34
C VAL A 78 7.16 -1.92 6.92
N ILE A 79 5.87 -2.25 7.08
CA ILE A 79 4.73 -1.46 6.58
C ILE A 79 4.79 0.02 7.02
N PRO A 80 5.02 0.35 8.31
CA PRO A 80 5.13 1.75 8.74
C PRO A 80 6.21 2.52 7.97
N HIS A 81 7.38 1.91 7.71
CA HIS A 81 8.44 2.56 6.94
C HIS A 81 8.05 2.76 5.48
N LEU A 82 7.32 1.81 4.89
CA LEU A 82 6.88 1.89 3.49
C LEU A 82 5.79 2.95 3.26
N LEU A 83 5.00 3.31 4.28
CA LEU A 83 3.92 4.31 4.15
C LEU A 83 4.41 5.69 3.72
N LYS A 84 5.68 6.02 3.98
CA LYS A 84 6.27 7.31 3.57
C LYS A 84 6.42 7.46 2.06
N TYR A 85 6.46 6.34 1.33
CA TYR A 85 6.58 6.35 -0.13
C TYR A 85 5.21 6.33 -0.83
N VAL A 86 4.12 6.14 -0.09
CA VAL A 86 2.77 6.22 -0.66
C VAL A 86 2.55 7.65 -1.17
N PRO A 87 2.16 7.85 -2.45
CA PRO A 87 1.95 9.18 -3.00
C PRO A 87 0.87 9.97 -2.23
N SER A 88 1.08 11.27 -2.13
CA SER A 88 0.07 12.23 -1.66
C SER A 88 -1.03 12.38 -2.70
N ASP A 89 -2.24 12.73 -2.24
CA ASP A 89 -3.33 13.13 -3.14
C ASP A 89 -2.98 14.48 -3.84
N ASP A 90 -2.08 15.27 -3.24
CA ASP A 90 -1.48 16.46 -3.85
C ASP A 90 -0.05 16.19 -4.32
N TYR A 91 0.12 16.00 -5.64
CA TYR A 91 1.39 15.73 -6.30
C TYR A 91 2.53 16.71 -5.96
N TYR A 92 2.23 17.92 -5.48
CA TYR A 92 3.25 18.91 -5.12
C TYR A 92 3.86 18.70 -3.73
N GLU A 93 3.29 17.82 -2.91
CA GLU A 93 3.77 17.58 -1.54
C GLU A 93 4.89 16.52 -1.48
N ASP A 94 5.06 15.72 -2.54
CA ASP A 94 6.03 14.62 -2.57
C ASP A 94 7.37 15.02 -3.17
N ALA A 95 8.45 14.40 -2.67
CA ALA A 95 9.80 14.62 -3.21
C ALA A 95 10.00 13.92 -4.57
N VAL A 96 9.22 12.88 -4.84
CA VAL A 96 9.21 12.12 -6.08
C VAL A 96 7.77 12.03 -6.56
N VAL A 97 7.52 12.43 -7.81
CA VAL A 97 6.26 12.14 -8.49
C VAL A 97 6.34 10.71 -8.99
N MET A 98 5.82 9.77 -8.19
CA MET A 98 5.74 8.36 -8.58
C MET A 98 4.59 8.19 -9.57
N GLU A 99 4.91 7.76 -10.78
CA GLU A 99 3.90 7.30 -11.73
C GLU A 99 3.24 6.00 -11.25
N ASP A 100 2.05 5.70 -11.79
CA ASP A 100 1.23 4.54 -11.39
C ASP A 100 2.02 3.22 -11.42
N TYR A 101 2.89 3.01 -12.41
CA TYR A 101 3.71 1.80 -12.51
C TYR A 101 4.73 1.62 -11.37
N SER A 102 5.01 2.67 -10.59
CA SER A 102 5.89 2.62 -9.41
C SER A 102 5.10 2.62 -8.10
N SER A 103 3.96 3.31 -8.05
CA SER A 103 3.14 3.43 -6.85
C SER A 103 2.19 2.24 -6.66
N GLU A 104 1.73 1.61 -7.74
CA GLU A 104 0.86 0.42 -7.68
C GLU A 104 1.55 -0.79 -7.03
N PRO A 105 2.78 -1.18 -7.41
CA PRO A 105 3.47 -2.29 -6.75
C PRO A 105 3.65 -2.07 -5.24
N LEU A 106 4.00 -0.84 -4.83
CA LEU A 106 4.10 -0.44 -3.43
C LEU A 106 2.76 -0.60 -2.70
N CYS A 107 1.70 0.02 -3.24
CA CYS A 107 0.39 0.00 -2.58
C CYS A 107 -0.20 -1.41 -2.52
N ASN A 108 -0.08 -2.17 -3.62
CA ASN A 108 -0.60 -3.53 -3.69
C ASN A 108 0.17 -4.46 -2.75
N GLY A 109 1.50 -4.38 -2.72
CA GLY A 109 2.31 -5.22 -1.84
C GLY A 109 2.08 -4.96 -0.35
N ILE A 110 1.86 -3.70 0.07
CA ILE A 110 1.55 -3.34 1.48
C ILE A 110 0.32 -4.10 2.00
N VAL A 111 -0.66 -4.36 1.14
CA VAL A 111 -1.94 -5.01 1.50
C VAL A 111 -2.06 -6.43 0.95
N ASP A 112 -0.99 -7.03 0.44
CA ASP A 112 -1.06 -8.37 -0.14
C ASP A 112 -1.00 -9.45 0.94
N ALA A 113 -2.11 -10.16 1.10
CA ALA A 113 -2.23 -11.31 1.98
C ALA A 113 -1.25 -12.46 1.64
N ASN A 114 -0.74 -12.53 0.40
CA ASN A 114 0.26 -13.54 0.01
C ASN A 114 1.64 -13.26 0.62
N TYR A 115 2.01 -11.98 0.82
CA TYR A 115 3.28 -11.64 1.49
C TYR A 115 3.13 -11.73 3.01
N PHE A 116 2.10 -11.11 3.56
CA PHE A 116 2.05 -10.81 4.99
C PHE A 116 0.97 -11.59 5.77
N GLY A 117 0.16 -12.39 5.08
CA GLY A 117 -0.99 -13.07 5.69
C GLY A 117 -1.95 -12.09 6.36
N GLU A 118 -2.58 -12.48 7.46
CA GLU A 118 -3.49 -11.57 8.19
C GLU A 118 -2.76 -10.47 8.99
N ALA A 119 -1.43 -10.54 9.10
CA ALA A 119 -0.65 -9.67 9.96
C ALA A 119 -0.43 -8.26 9.39
N TYR A 120 -0.62 -8.05 8.08
CA TYR A 120 -0.59 -6.69 7.51
C TYR A 120 -1.71 -5.81 8.07
N ILE A 121 -2.88 -6.39 8.39
CA ILE A 121 -4.05 -5.65 8.86
C ILE A 121 -3.78 -4.94 10.20
N PRO A 122 -3.36 -5.63 11.29
CA PRO A 122 -3.03 -4.93 12.53
C PRO A 122 -1.82 -4.00 12.38
N ALA A 123 -0.82 -4.35 11.56
CA ALA A 123 0.32 -3.47 11.29
C ALA A 123 -0.14 -2.15 10.65
N LEU A 124 -0.94 -2.24 9.58
CA LEU A 124 -1.46 -1.09 8.86
C LEU A 124 -2.44 -0.27 9.70
N LEU A 125 -3.35 -0.89 10.46
CA LEU A 125 -4.24 -0.17 11.37
C LEU A 125 -3.48 0.72 12.36
N SER A 126 -2.31 0.28 12.84
CA SER A 126 -1.51 1.04 13.80
C SER A 126 -0.89 2.32 13.21
N CYS A 127 -0.64 2.37 11.90
CA CYS A 127 0.06 3.47 11.23
C CYS A 127 -0.73 4.16 10.10
N ILE A 128 -1.93 3.69 9.73
CA ILE A 128 -2.73 4.26 8.62
C ILE A 128 -3.06 5.75 8.82
N HIS A 129 -3.03 6.22 10.07
CA HIS A 129 -3.21 7.63 10.41
C HIS A 129 -2.12 8.55 9.82
N GLU A 130 -0.94 8.01 9.50
CA GLU A 130 0.14 8.75 8.85
C GLU A 130 -0.22 9.18 7.41
N LEU A 131 -1.16 8.48 6.77
CA LEU A 131 -1.68 8.82 5.45
C LEU A 131 -2.82 9.84 5.50
N VAL A 132 -3.45 10.05 6.66
CA VAL A 132 -4.65 10.86 6.77
C VAL A 132 -4.29 12.26 7.29
N PRO A 133 -4.45 13.36 6.52
CA PRO A 133 -5.23 13.46 5.28
C PRO A 133 -4.40 13.49 3.97
N ARG A 134 -3.07 13.36 4.03
CA ARG A 134 -2.17 13.56 2.88
C ARG A 134 -2.50 12.67 1.68
N ALA A 135 -2.73 11.38 1.92
CA ALA A 135 -2.95 10.34 0.92
C ALA A 135 -4.28 9.62 1.21
N MET A 136 -5.38 10.37 1.26
CA MET A 136 -6.70 9.86 1.64
C MET A 136 -7.21 8.81 0.64
N VAL A 137 -6.93 8.98 -0.67
CA VAL A 137 -7.36 8.03 -1.70
C VAL A 137 -6.67 6.68 -1.50
N HIS A 138 -5.36 6.67 -1.23
CA HIS A 138 -4.63 5.45 -0.94
C HIS A 138 -5.04 4.82 0.40
N ALA A 139 -5.27 5.63 1.44
CA ALA A 139 -5.79 5.13 2.71
C ALA A 139 -7.18 4.47 2.56
N LYS A 140 -8.07 5.02 1.71
CA LYS A 140 -9.36 4.39 1.35
C LYS A 140 -9.13 3.05 0.66
N SER A 141 -8.21 2.99 -0.30
CA SER A 141 -7.85 1.74 -0.99
C SER A 141 -7.39 0.67 0.01
N PHE A 142 -6.48 1.03 0.91
CA PHE A 142 -6.00 0.13 1.96
C PHE A 142 -7.12 -0.37 2.89
N LEU A 143 -8.00 0.54 3.34
CA LEU A 143 -9.16 0.15 4.13
C LEU A 143 -10.09 -0.81 3.37
N SER A 144 -10.26 -0.60 2.07
CA SER A 144 -11.07 -1.45 1.21
C SER A 144 -10.47 -2.85 1.07
N SER A 145 -9.15 -2.96 0.89
CA SER A 145 -8.42 -4.23 0.88
C SER A 145 -8.53 -4.97 2.21
N MET A 146 -8.29 -4.27 3.34
CA MET A 146 -8.45 -4.87 4.68
C MET A 146 -9.88 -5.40 4.89
N ALA A 147 -10.90 -4.65 4.45
CA ALA A 147 -12.29 -5.04 4.60
C ALA A 147 -12.67 -6.21 3.68
N TYR A 148 -12.15 -6.23 2.46
CA TYR A 148 -12.31 -7.33 1.52
C TYR A 148 -11.67 -8.62 2.06
N ASP A 149 -10.40 -8.56 2.47
CA ASP A 149 -9.68 -9.73 2.97
C ASP A 149 -10.29 -10.25 4.26
N ASN A 150 -10.69 -9.37 5.18
CA ASN A 150 -11.39 -9.78 6.38
C ASN A 150 -12.68 -10.57 6.06
N ALA A 151 -13.42 -10.15 5.02
CA ALA A 151 -14.70 -10.77 4.65
C ALA A 151 -14.57 -12.00 3.75
N ASN A 152 -13.46 -12.17 3.02
CA ASN A 152 -13.34 -13.21 1.98
C ASN A 152 -12.19 -14.19 2.24
N ILE A 153 -11.07 -13.73 2.81
CA ILE A 153 -9.86 -14.53 3.04
C ILE A 153 -9.79 -14.95 4.51
N PHE A 154 -9.97 -14.00 5.43
CA PHE A 154 -9.77 -14.18 6.87
C PHE A 154 -11.09 -14.31 7.65
N ILE A 155 -12.10 -14.96 7.05
CA ILE A 155 -13.48 -15.08 7.59
C ILE A 155 -13.51 -15.65 9.02
N LEU A 156 -12.60 -16.57 9.33
CA LEU A 156 -12.58 -17.25 10.64
C LEU A 156 -11.90 -16.40 11.72
N THR A 157 -10.88 -15.64 11.35
CA THR A 157 -10.05 -14.88 12.30
C THR A 157 -10.52 -13.44 12.44
N ASN A 158 -11.16 -12.85 11.43
CA ASN A 158 -11.64 -11.46 11.41
C ASN A 158 -10.61 -10.44 11.95
N PRO A 159 -9.38 -10.41 11.39
CA PRO A 159 -8.28 -9.58 11.90
C PRO A 159 -8.61 -8.08 11.92
N LEU A 160 -9.38 -7.57 10.96
CA LEU A 160 -9.76 -6.15 10.92
C LEU A 160 -10.63 -5.79 12.12
N ILE A 161 -11.71 -6.55 12.34
CA ILE A 161 -12.64 -6.27 13.44
C ILE A 161 -11.97 -6.49 14.80
N ARG A 162 -11.16 -7.55 14.93
CA ARG A 162 -10.47 -7.86 16.19
C ARG A 162 -9.44 -6.83 16.57
N ASN A 163 -8.78 -6.19 15.61
CA ASN A 163 -7.68 -5.26 15.84
C ASN A 163 -8.02 -3.80 15.57
N ILE A 164 -9.29 -3.48 15.28
CA ILE A 164 -9.73 -2.12 14.94
C ILE A 164 -9.44 -1.08 16.04
N TYR A 165 -9.25 -1.54 17.28
CA TYR A 165 -8.84 -0.71 18.42
C TYR A 165 -7.41 -0.14 18.29
N LEU A 166 -6.59 -0.68 17.40
CA LEU A 166 -5.23 -0.19 17.13
C LEU A 166 -5.24 1.14 16.34
N ALA A 167 -6.33 1.44 15.64
CA ALA A 167 -6.41 2.63 14.80
C ALA A 167 -6.52 3.91 15.62
N GLU A 168 -5.82 4.96 15.17
CA GLU A 168 -5.96 6.30 15.77
C GLU A 168 -7.39 6.80 15.56
N LYS A 169 -8.05 7.18 16.66
CA LYS A 169 -9.50 7.36 16.70
C LYS A 169 -9.98 8.43 15.72
N TYR A 170 -9.31 9.58 15.66
CA TYR A 170 -9.76 10.72 14.87
C TYR A 170 -9.51 10.50 13.37
N ALA A 171 -8.30 10.12 13.01
CA ALA A 171 -7.89 9.85 11.63
C ALA A 171 -8.71 8.71 11.02
N PHE A 172 -8.89 7.60 11.76
CA PHE A 172 -9.64 6.45 11.24
C PHE A 172 -11.14 6.75 11.10
N LYS A 173 -11.72 7.55 12.01
CA LYS A 173 -13.10 8.03 11.85
C LYS A 173 -13.25 8.84 10.56
N LYS A 174 -12.32 9.77 10.30
CA LYS A 174 -12.31 10.59 9.09
C LYS A 174 -12.19 9.74 7.83
N LEU A 175 -11.32 8.73 7.86
CA LEU A 175 -11.15 7.78 6.76
C LEU A 175 -12.43 6.98 6.48
N LEU A 176 -13.09 6.47 7.52
CA LEU A 176 -14.36 5.74 7.38
C LEU A 176 -15.47 6.61 6.80
N GLU A 177 -15.58 7.86 7.25
CA GLU A 177 -16.58 8.82 6.75
C GLU A 177 -16.31 9.16 5.28
N TYR A 178 -15.07 9.49 4.93
CA TYR A 178 -14.64 9.72 3.55
C TYR A 178 -14.96 8.52 2.66
N SER A 179 -14.56 7.31 3.07
CA SER A 179 -14.74 6.09 2.28
C SER A 179 -16.23 5.80 2.02
N ILE A 180 -17.08 5.99 3.01
CA ILE A 180 -18.53 5.76 2.87
C ILE A 180 -19.16 6.77 1.92
N ASP A 181 -18.80 8.05 2.04
CA ASP A 181 -19.39 9.10 1.21
C ASP A 181 -18.95 8.95 -0.25
N ASP A 182 -17.68 8.64 -0.48
CA ASP A 182 -17.11 8.40 -1.80
C ASP A 182 -17.71 7.15 -2.49
N ILE A 183 -17.81 6.03 -1.77
CA ILE A 183 -18.47 4.80 -2.29
C ILE A 183 -19.95 5.07 -2.64
N LYS A 184 -20.66 5.90 -1.87
CA LYS A 184 -22.05 6.27 -2.18
C LYS A 184 -22.14 7.13 -3.43
N GLU A 185 -21.21 8.06 -3.63
CA GLU A 185 -21.15 8.88 -4.83
C GLU A 185 -20.93 8.00 -6.07
N GLU A 186 -19.92 7.12 -6.04
CA GLU A 186 -19.67 6.12 -7.08
C GLU A 186 -20.93 5.28 -7.36
N LEU A 187 -21.58 4.77 -6.32
CA LEU A 187 -22.78 3.94 -6.44
C LEU A 187 -23.92 4.67 -7.18
N GLU A 188 -24.14 5.95 -6.89
CA GLU A 188 -25.15 6.76 -7.57
C GLU A 188 -24.80 7.08 -9.02
N GLU A 189 -23.51 7.19 -9.36
CA GLU A 189 -23.08 7.31 -10.75
C GLU A 189 -23.31 6.03 -11.55
N TYR A 190 -22.91 4.88 -11.01
CA TYR A 190 -23.04 3.59 -11.70
C TYR A 190 -24.50 3.13 -11.83
N LYS A 191 -25.36 3.46 -10.85
CA LYS A 191 -26.81 3.27 -10.99
C LYS A 191 -27.38 4.04 -12.18
N LYS A 192 -26.91 5.27 -12.45
CA LYS A 192 -27.36 6.06 -13.61
C LYS A 192 -26.89 5.44 -14.94
N LYS A 193 -25.73 4.78 -14.94
CA LYS A 193 -25.17 4.09 -16.12
C LYS A 193 -25.80 2.72 -16.39
N SER A 194 -26.69 2.23 -15.52
CA SER A 194 -27.32 0.90 -15.60
C SER A 194 -26.31 -0.27 -15.58
N GLU A 195 -25.21 -0.14 -14.86
CA GLU A 195 -24.18 -1.18 -14.74
C GLU A 195 -24.45 -2.10 -13.53
N GLU A 196 -25.43 -2.99 -13.65
CA GLU A 196 -25.97 -3.79 -12.53
C GLU A 196 -24.91 -4.59 -11.75
N GLN A 197 -23.93 -5.18 -12.44
CA GLN A 197 -22.84 -5.94 -11.79
C GLN A 197 -21.92 -5.04 -10.97
N THR A 198 -21.52 -3.89 -11.53
CA THR A 198 -20.71 -2.89 -10.84
C THR A 198 -21.43 -2.34 -9.62
N VAL A 199 -22.75 -2.07 -9.74
CA VAL A 199 -23.60 -1.62 -8.63
C VAL A 199 -23.63 -2.64 -7.49
N LEU A 200 -23.72 -3.94 -7.79
CA LEU A 200 -23.68 -4.99 -6.77
C LEU A 200 -22.35 -4.99 -6.03
N MET A 201 -21.22 -4.96 -6.77
CA MET A 201 -19.89 -4.96 -6.18
C MET A 201 -19.64 -3.75 -5.27
N ILE A 202 -20.02 -2.55 -5.72
CA ILE A 202 -19.87 -1.32 -4.93
C ILE A 202 -20.77 -1.35 -3.69
N SER A 203 -21.99 -1.92 -3.80
CA SER A 203 -22.89 -2.08 -2.66
C SER A 203 -22.30 -3.03 -1.60
N GLU A 204 -21.70 -4.15 -2.01
CA GLU A 204 -21.01 -5.05 -1.08
C GLU A 204 -19.84 -4.36 -0.37
N SER A 205 -19.06 -3.55 -1.09
CA SER A 205 -17.98 -2.75 -0.48
C SER A 205 -18.53 -1.76 0.54
N LEU A 206 -19.65 -1.08 0.23
CA LEU A 206 -20.31 -0.17 1.17
C LEU A 206 -20.76 -0.90 2.44
N ASP A 207 -21.34 -2.09 2.31
CA ASP A 207 -21.79 -2.90 3.44
C ASP A 207 -20.61 -3.33 4.33
N ARG A 208 -19.50 -3.77 3.72
CA ARG A 208 -18.26 -4.14 4.43
C ARG A 208 -17.71 -2.97 5.24
N ILE A 209 -17.54 -1.81 4.62
CA ILE A 209 -17.02 -0.61 5.30
C ILE A 209 -18.01 -0.11 6.37
N SER A 210 -19.31 -0.20 6.12
CA SER A 210 -20.34 0.17 7.09
C SER A 210 -20.29 -0.74 8.34
N CYS A 211 -20.04 -2.03 8.16
CA CYS A 211 -19.82 -2.97 9.26
C CYS A 211 -18.60 -2.59 10.10
N VAL A 212 -17.46 -2.31 9.44
CA VAL A 212 -16.23 -1.85 10.09
C VAL A 212 -16.48 -0.58 10.90
N ARG A 213 -17.20 0.41 10.34
CA ARG A 213 -17.58 1.64 11.05
C ARG A 213 -18.44 1.36 12.27
N GLN A 214 -19.43 0.46 12.17
CA GLN A 214 -20.28 0.11 13.31
C GLN A 214 -19.48 -0.50 14.46
N GLU A 215 -18.56 -1.42 14.16
CA GLU A 215 -17.68 -2.02 15.18
C GLU A 215 -16.72 -0.98 15.78
N PHE A 216 -16.17 -0.09 14.97
CA PHE A 216 -15.29 0.97 15.44
C PHE A 216 -15.98 1.94 16.41
N LEU A 217 -17.23 2.34 16.11
CA LEU A 217 -17.98 3.26 16.95
C LEU A 217 -18.25 2.69 18.34
N LYS A 218 -18.46 1.37 18.47
CA LYS A 218 -18.63 0.71 19.78
C LYS A 218 -17.43 0.88 20.71
N ILE A 219 -16.22 1.07 20.15
CA ILE A 219 -14.97 1.25 20.89
C ILE A 219 -14.68 2.74 21.13
N CYS A 220 -15.20 3.62 20.27
CA CYS A 220 -15.07 5.07 20.43
C CYS A 220 -15.95 5.63 21.55
N GLU A 221 -17.08 4.98 21.84
CA GLU A 221 -18.04 5.36 22.88
C GLU A 221 -17.70 4.82 24.29
N GLN A 222 -16.58 4.09 24.41
CA GLN A 222 -16.01 3.61 25.68
C GLN A 222 -14.89 4.52 26.17
#